data_AF-A0A081N6X3-F1
#
_entry.id   AF-A0A081N6X3-F1
#
_cell.length_a   1.000
_cell.length_b   1.000
_cell.length_c   1.000
_cell.angle_alpha   90.00
_cell.angle_beta   90.00
_cell.angle_gamma   90.00
#
_symmetry.space_group_name_H-M   'P 1'
#
loop_
_entity.id
_entity.type
_entity.pdbx_description
1 polymer ?
#
loop_
_entity_poly.entity_id
_entity_poly.type
_entity_poly.pdbx_seq_one_letter_code
_entity_poly.pdbx_strand_id
1 'polypeptide(L)'
;MFAYLLMGVGAILALGTVLIIVNPEKFGQPDMGRKRAVKFLVGALVMVGIGYNLNLDKVEGPALSAVLETIPQGDAHSWQTGQINNGVAVVVNNHAGYWVKNDEVYAVNGIAKGLSSLSDVDYAPAGIEWGDIQKAVQ
;
A
#
# COMPACT_ATOMS: atom_id res chain seq x y z
N MET A 1 13.12 5.53 -1.56
CA MET A 1 13.44 6.96 -1.71
C MET A 1 12.62 7.67 -2.79
N PHE A 2 12.64 7.23 -4.05
CA PHE A 2 11.92 7.91 -5.16
C PHE A 2 10.39 8.04 -4.99
N ALA A 3 9.69 6.99 -4.54
CA ALA A 3 8.23 7.00 -4.35
C ALA A 3 7.76 8.05 -3.32
N TYR A 4 8.43 8.10 -2.15
CA TYR A 4 8.15 9.10 -1.11
C TYR A 4 8.43 10.53 -1.57
N LEU A 5 9.45 10.73 -2.42
CA LEU A 5 9.75 12.04 -3.00
C LEU A 5 8.63 12.50 -3.95
N LEU A 6 8.11 11.61 -4.80
CA LEU A 6 6.96 11.93 -5.67
C LEU A 6 5.69 12.25 -4.87
N MET A 7 5.39 11.47 -3.83
CA MET A 7 4.26 11.75 -2.94
C MET A 7 4.42 13.09 -2.20
N GLY A 8 5.61 13.36 -1.66
CA GLY A 8 5.91 14.59 -0.92
C GLY A 8 5.84 15.84 -1.81
N VAL A 9 6.49 15.80 -2.98
CA VAL A 9 6.46 16.91 -3.94
C VAL A 9 5.04 17.12 -4.48
N GLY A 10 4.34 16.05 -4.84
CA GLY A 10 2.94 16.12 -5.30
C GLY A 10 2.00 16.71 -4.24
N ALA A 11 2.12 16.32 -2.98
CA ALA A 11 1.30 16.85 -1.89
C ALA A 11 1.57 18.35 -1.64
N ILE A 12 2.83 18.77 -1.64
CA ILE A 12 3.21 20.19 -1.46
C ILE A 12 2.67 21.02 -2.62
N LEU A 13 2.80 20.55 -3.86
CA LEU A 13 2.28 21.25 -5.04
C LEU A 13 0.75 21.34 -5.01
N ALA A 14 0.05 20.27 -4.62
CA ALA A 14 -1.40 20.29 -4.50
C ALA A 14 -1.87 21.30 -3.43
N LEU A 15 -1.26 21.27 -2.23
CA LEU A 15 -1.53 22.22 -1.15
C LEU A 15 -1.25 23.66 -1.56
N GLY A 16 -0.09 23.92 -2.16
CA GLY A 16 0.27 25.25 -2.66
C GLY A 16 -0.72 25.77 -3.69
N THR A 17 -1.15 24.91 -4.62
CA THR A 17 -2.13 25.28 -5.65
C THR A 17 -3.51 25.58 -5.05
N VAL A 18 -3.96 24.78 -4.08
CA VAL A 18 -5.22 25.02 -3.36
C VAL A 18 -5.18 26.35 -2.60
N LEU A 19 -4.08 26.65 -1.90
CA LEU A 19 -3.91 27.91 -1.16
C LEU A 19 -3.96 29.13 -2.09
N ILE A 20 -3.36 29.04 -3.28
CA ILE A 20 -3.41 30.10 -4.30
C ILE A 20 -4.83 30.27 -4.86
N ILE A 21 -5.58 29.18 -5.08
CA ILE A 21 -6.98 29.25 -5.54
C ILE A 21 -7.89 29.90 -4.50
N VAL A 22 -7.67 29.58 -3.21
CA VAL A 22 -8.55 30.02 -2.11
C VAL A 22 -8.24 31.46 -1.67
N ASN A 23 -6.97 31.88 -1.70
CA ASN A 23 -6.55 33.21 -1.24
C ASN A 23 -5.53 33.88 -2.20
N PRO A 24 -5.92 34.21 -3.43
CA PRO A 24 -5.01 34.77 -4.43
C PRO A 24 -4.36 36.09 -3.99
N GLU A 25 -5.09 36.93 -3.24
CA GLU A 25 -4.61 38.24 -2.77
C GLU A 25 -3.42 38.15 -1.79
N LYS A 26 -3.37 37.10 -0.97
CA LYS A 26 -2.28 36.89 0.01
C LYS A 26 -0.98 36.42 -0.63
N PHE A 27 -1.05 35.77 -1.79
CA PHE A 27 0.10 35.15 -2.43
C PHE A 27 0.68 35.97 -3.59
N GLY A 28 0.15 37.18 -3.84
CA GLY A 28 0.77 38.17 -4.74
C GLY A 28 0.97 37.69 -6.17
N GLN A 29 0.25 36.66 -6.61
CA GLN A 29 0.39 36.12 -7.96
C GLN A 29 -0.66 36.72 -8.90
N PRO A 30 -0.27 37.06 -10.15
CA PRO A 30 -1.23 37.43 -11.18
C PRO A 30 -2.19 36.26 -11.36
N ASP A 31 -3.50 36.56 -11.42
CA ASP A 31 -4.58 35.60 -11.65
C ASP A 31 -4.12 34.48 -12.58
N MET A 32 -3.67 33.36 -12.00
CA MET A 32 -3.31 32.17 -12.76
C MET A 32 -4.64 31.64 -13.24
N GLY A 33 -5.11 32.17 -14.37
CA GLY A 33 -6.50 32.07 -14.80
C GLY A 33 -6.98 30.65 -14.56
N ARG A 34 -7.96 30.51 -13.68
CA ARG A 34 -8.43 29.30 -12.98
C ARG A 34 -8.16 27.95 -13.67
N LYS A 35 -8.28 27.89 -14.99
CA LYS A 35 -7.90 26.77 -15.87
C LYS A 35 -6.45 26.29 -15.71
N ARG A 36 -5.48 27.18 -15.53
CA ARG A 36 -4.05 26.84 -15.32
C ARG A 36 -3.84 26.26 -13.93
N ALA A 37 -4.40 26.88 -12.89
CA ALA A 37 -4.34 26.37 -11.52
C ALA A 37 -4.95 24.97 -11.40
N VAL A 38 -6.09 24.73 -12.05
CA VAL A 38 -6.71 23.38 -12.11
C VAL A 38 -5.79 22.37 -12.80
N LYS A 39 -5.13 22.73 -13.91
CA LYS A 39 -4.17 21.83 -14.58
C LYS A 39 -2.98 21.46 -13.68
N PHE A 40 -2.46 22.42 -12.92
CA PHE A 40 -1.39 22.16 -11.95
C PHE A 40 -1.83 21.23 -10.83
N LEU A 41 -3.04 21.45 -10.29
CA LEU A 41 -3.61 20.58 -9.26
C LEU A 41 -3.78 19.15 -9.77
N VAL A 42 -4.31 18.96 -10.98
CA VAL A 42 -4.44 17.64 -11.59
C VAL A 42 -3.07 16.97 -11.76
N GLY A 43 -2.07 17.68 -12.27
CA GLY A 43 -0.71 17.16 -12.40
C GLY A 43 -0.08 16.75 -11.06
N ALA A 44 -0.31 17.54 -10.01
CA ALA A 44 0.17 17.24 -8.66
C ALA A 44 -0.51 15.98 -8.09
N LEU A 45 -1.83 15.84 -8.26
CA LEU A 45 -2.58 14.65 -7.82
C LEU A 45 -2.14 13.39 -8.58
N VAL A 46 -1.86 13.50 -9.89
CA VAL A 46 -1.31 12.39 -10.69
C VAL A 46 0.05 11.96 -10.14
N MET A 47 0.94 12.88 -9.77
CA MET A 47 2.23 12.54 -9.17
C MET A 47 2.10 11.84 -7.81
N VAL A 48 1.15 12.27 -6.97
CA VAL A 48 0.85 11.56 -5.70
C VAL A 48 0.36 10.15 -5.99
N GLY A 49 -0.56 9.99 -6.94
CA GLY A 49 -1.08 8.68 -7.35
C GLY A 49 0.01 7.74 -7.86
N ILE A 50 0.90 8.21 -8.73
CA ILE A 50 2.04 7.41 -9.22
C ILE A 50 2.98 7.04 -8.06
N GLY A 51 3.29 8.00 -7.18
CA GLY A 51 4.12 7.77 -6.01
C GLY A 51 3.54 6.71 -5.06
N TYR A 52 2.22 6.71 -4.87
CA TYR A 52 1.51 5.73 -4.05
C TYR A 52 1.56 4.32 -4.66
N ASN A 53 1.23 4.17 -5.94
CA ASN A 53 1.30 2.86 -6.63
C ASN A 53 2.72 2.28 -6.61
N LEU A 54 3.74 3.10 -6.87
CA LEU A 54 5.14 2.68 -6.78
C LEU A 54 5.58 2.31 -5.36
N ASN A 55 4.90 2.81 -4.33
CA ASN A 55 5.16 2.43 -2.94
C ASN A 55 4.51 1.08 -2.63
N LEU A 56 3.26 0.88 -3.05
CA LEU A 56 2.55 -0.39 -2.92
C LEU A 56 3.36 -1.54 -3.53
N ASP A 57 3.81 -1.41 -4.79
CA ASP A 57 4.62 -2.45 -5.44
C ASP A 57 5.91 -2.79 -4.66
N LYS A 58 6.52 -1.79 -4.01
CA LYS A 58 7.76 -1.97 -3.24
C LYS A 58 7.56 -2.62 -1.89
N VAL A 59 6.36 -2.54 -1.32
CA VAL A 59 6.05 -3.08 0.01
C VAL A 59 5.33 -4.42 -0.13
N GLU A 60 4.33 -4.50 -0.99
CA GLU A 60 3.52 -5.71 -1.19
C GLU A 60 4.25 -6.78 -2.01
N GLY A 61 5.09 -6.40 -2.97
CA GLY A 61 5.87 -7.35 -3.78
C GLY A 61 6.82 -8.21 -2.95
N PRO A 62 7.72 -7.62 -2.13
CA PRO A 62 8.58 -8.40 -1.25
C PRO A 62 7.82 -9.22 -0.21
N ALA A 63 6.73 -8.67 0.35
CA ALA A 63 5.89 -9.39 1.30
C ALA A 63 5.24 -10.64 0.68
N LEU A 64 4.71 -10.50 -0.55
CA LEU A 64 4.20 -11.64 -1.30
C LEU A 64 5.30 -12.68 -1.57
N SER A 65 6.49 -12.24 -1.97
CA SER A 65 7.64 -13.14 -2.18
C SER A 65 7.95 -13.95 -0.91
N ALA A 66 8.05 -13.27 0.24
CA ALA A 66 8.30 -13.91 1.52
C ALA A 66 7.23 -14.96 1.86
N VAL A 67 5.95 -14.66 1.63
CA VAL A 67 4.85 -15.62 1.85
C VAL A 67 4.97 -16.83 0.93
N LEU A 68 5.21 -16.61 -0.37
CA LEU A 68 5.35 -17.69 -1.35
C LEU A 68 6.56 -18.59 -1.06
N GLU A 69 7.64 -18.06 -0.51
CA GLU A 69 8.80 -18.84 -0.06
C GLU A 69 8.47 -19.78 1.11
N THR A 70 7.44 -19.47 1.92
CA THR A 70 7.00 -20.36 3.00
C THR A 70 6.18 -21.56 2.52
N ILE A 71 5.63 -21.47 1.30
CA ILE A 71 4.66 -22.43 0.74
C ILE A 71 5.39 -23.38 -0.21
N PRO A 72 5.13 -24.70 -0.17
CA PRO A 72 5.67 -25.63 -1.15
C PRO A 72 5.37 -25.20 -2.60
N GLN A 73 6.34 -25.42 -3.48
CA GLN A 73 6.16 -25.13 -4.91
C GLN A 73 4.97 -25.91 -5.46
N GLY A 74 4.05 -25.20 -6.10
CA GLY A 74 2.84 -25.78 -6.70
C GLY A 74 1.60 -25.73 -5.82
N ASP A 75 1.71 -25.40 -4.52
CA ASP A 75 0.54 -25.33 -3.64
C ASP A 75 -0.13 -23.94 -3.64
N ALA A 76 0.61 -22.88 -4.00
CA ALA A 76 0.08 -21.54 -4.22
C ALA A 76 -0.38 -21.34 -5.68
N HIS A 77 -1.67 -21.07 -5.88
CA HIS A 77 -2.32 -20.96 -7.20
C HIS A 77 -2.92 -19.57 -7.47
N SER A 78 -3.34 -18.87 -6.41
CA SER A 78 -3.80 -17.48 -6.50
C SER A 78 -3.35 -16.70 -5.28
N TRP A 79 -3.18 -15.40 -5.44
CA TRP A 79 -2.85 -14.51 -4.33
C TRP A 79 -3.47 -13.13 -4.51
N GLN A 80 -3.72 -12.48 -3.37
CA GLN A 80 -4.13 -11.08 -3.29
C GLN A 80 -3.33 -10.42 -2.17
N THR A 81 -2.98 -9.15 -2.34
CA THR A 81 -2.22 -8.37 -1.37
C THR A 81 -2.97 -7.10 -0.97
N GLY A 82 -2.67 -6.57 0.21
CA GLY A 82 -3.19 -5.28 0.66
C GLY A 82 -2.52 -4.80 1.94
N GLN A 83 -2.54 -3.50 2.20
CA GLN A 83 -1.89 -2.95 3.40
C GLN A 83 -2.82 -2.96 4.62
N ILE A 84 -2.30 -3.42 5.76
CA ILE A 84 -3.01 -3.39 7.05
C ILE A 84 -2.06 -3.27 8.25
N ASN A 85 -2.40 -2.39 9.20
CA ASN A 85 -1.72 -2.27 10.49
C ASN A 85 -0.18 -2.17 10.40
N ASN A 86 0.30 -1.37 9.43
CA ASN A 86 1.73 -1.21 9.10
C ASN A 86 2.43 -2.50 8.64
N GLY A 87 1.68 -3.45 8.11
CA GLY A 87 2.15 -4.63 7.41
C GLY A 87 1.35 -4.88 6.14
N VAL A 88 1.57 -6.03 5.52
CA VAL A 88 0.93 -6.46 4.28
C VAL A 88 0.10 -7.71 4.56
N ALA A 89 -1.20 -7.63 4.32
CA ALA A 89 -2.08 -8.76 4.20
C ALA A 89 -1.78 -9.48 2.88
N VAL A 90 -1.60 -10.80 2.95
CA VAL A 90 -1.50 -11.66 1.76
C VAL A 90 -2.52 -12.78 1.91
N VAL A 91 -3.42 -12.93 0.95
CA VAL A 91 -4.36 -14.05 0.90
C VAL A 91 -3.92 -14.97 -0.22
N VAL A 92 -3.59 -16.22 0.11
CA VAL A 92 -3.27 -17.27 -0.86
C VAL A 92 -4.44 -18.22 -1.02
N ASN A 93 -4.73 -18.62 -2.26
CA ASN A 93 -5.81 -19.56 -2.62
C ASN A 93 -7.20 -19.14 -2.11
N ASN A 94 -7.42 -17.86 -1.83
CA ASN A 94 -8.65 -17.28 -1.25
C ASN A 94 -8.99 -17.71 0.18
N HIS A 95 -8.14 -18.49 0.86
CA HIS A 95 -8.45 -19.04 2.19
C HIS A 95 -7.26 -19.09 3.16
N ALA A 96 -6.03 -18.97 2.69
CA ALA A 96 -4.85 -18.89 3.55
C ALA A 96 -4.48 -17.43 3.78
N GLY A 97 -4.70 -16.93 5.00
CA GLY A 97 -4.41 -15.55 5.36
C GLY A 97 -3.04 -15.40 6.02
N TYR A 98 -2.23 -14.51 5.47
CA TYR A 98 -0.92 -14.14 6.01
C TYR A 98 -0.88 -12.65 6.31
N TRP A 99 -0.05 -12.28 7.27
CA TRP A 99 0.33 -10.91 7.54
C TRP A 99 1.84 -10.82 7.59
N VAL A 100 2.41 -9.92 6.81
CA VAL A 100 3.85 -9.71 6.75
C VAL A 100 4.18 -8.37 7.35
N LYS A 101 5.11 -8.35 8.30
CA LYS A 101 5.58 -7.11 8.92
C LYS A 101 7.05 -7.22 9.24
N ASN A 102 7.82 -6.20 8.85
CA ASN A 102 9.28 -6.17 9.06
C ASN A 102 9.98 -7.44 8.55
N ASP A 103 9.59 -7.89 7.35
CA ASP A 103 10.10 -9.11 6.69
C ASP A 103 9.79 -10.45 7.40
N GLU A 104 8.98 -10.43 8.46
CA GLU A 104 8.49 -11.62 9.14
C GLU A 104 7.09 -12.00 8.62
N VAL A 105 6.90 -13.29 8.33
CA VAL A 105 5.64 -13.86 7.85
C VAL A 105 4.87 -14.48 9.00
N TYR A 106 3.61 -14.06 9.17
CA TYR A 106 2.72 -14.58 10.19
C TYR A 106 1.48 -15.22 9.57
N ALA A 107 1.10 -16.40 10.07
CA ALA A 107 -0.14 -17.06 9.72
C ALA A 107 -1.31 -16.47 10.51
N VAL A 108 -2.36 -16.03 9.82
CA VAL A 108 -3.55 -15.42 10.45
C VAL A 108 -4.63 -16.46 10.73
N ASN A 109 -4.59 -17.61 10.05
CA ASN A 109 -5.53 -18.70 10.28
C ASN A 109 -4.84 -20.08 10.22
N GLY A 110 -5.57 -21.12 10.62
CA GLY A 110 -5.04 -22.49 10.62
C GLY A 110 -4.70 -23.02 9.22
N ILE A 111 -5.34 -22.50 8.18
CA ILE A 111 -5.06 -22.90 6.79
C ILE A 111 -3.69 -22.37 6.35
N ALA A 112 -3.40 -21.10 6.62
CA ALA A 112 -2.08 -20.51 6.37
C ALA A 112 -0.98 -21.24 7.14
N LYS A 113 -1.22 -21.55 8.43
CA LYS A 113 -0.26 -22.30 9.25
C LYS A 113 -0.01 -23.71 8.73
N GLY A 114 -1.04 -24.38 8.19
CA GLY A 114 -0.90 -25.73 7.61
C GLY A 114 -0.32 -25.75 6.20
N LEU A 115 -0.50 -24.68 5.44
CA LEU A 115 0.03 -24.52 4.08
C LEU A 115 1.52 -24.15 4.08
N SER A 116 1.97 -23.42 5.10
CA SER A 116 3.38 -23.11 5.27
C SER A 116 4.17 -24.36 5.68
N SER A 117 5.17 -24.69 4.89
CA SER A 117 6.09 -25.81 5.12
C SER A 117 7.24 -25.45 6.08
N LEU A 118 7.47 -24.16 6.29
CA LEU A 118 8.47 -23.69 7.24
C LEU A 118 7.88 -23.66 8.65
N SER A 119 8.62 -24.23 9.61
CA SER A 119 8.18 -24.32 11.02
C SER A 119 8.25 -23.00 11.78
N ASP A 120 8.85 -21.97 11.19
CA ASP A 120 9.08 -20.63 11.75
C ASP A 120 7.93 -19.63 11.52
N VAL A 121 6.91 -19.99 10.73
CA VAL A 121 5.76 -19.10 10.48
C VAL A 121 4.82 -19.09 11.69
N ASP A 122 5.02 -18.17 12.62
CA ASP A 122 4.17 -18.05 13.80
C ASP A 122 2.76 -17.51 13.51
N TYR A 123 1.85 -17.69 14.46
CA TYR A 123 0.53 -17.05 14.37
C TYR A 123 0.67 -15.53 14.51
N ALA A 124 -0.13 -14.79 13.76
CA ALA A 124 -0.21 -13.35 13.88
C ALA A 124 -0.64 -12.94 15.30
N PRO A 125 -0.16 -11.80 15.82
CA PRO A 125 -0.52 -11.33 17.15
C PRO A 125 -2.02 -11.00 17.23
N ALA A 126 -2.54 -10.97 18.45
CA ALA A 126 -3.92 -10.56 18.71
C ALA A 126 -4.21 -9.17 18.10
N GLY A 127 -5.35 -9.04 17.43
CA GLY A 127 -5.74 -7.83 16.68
C GLY A 127 -5.41 -7.86 15.19
N ILE A 128 -4.80 -8.94 14.68
CA ILE A 128 -4.73 -9.25 13.25
C ILE A 128 -5.60 -10.48 13.01
N GLU A 129 -6.86 -10.25 12.67
CA GLU A 129 -7.83 -11.33 12.47
C GLU A 129 -8.08 -11.58 10.98
N TRP A 130 -8.53 -12.79 10.65
CA TRP A 130 -8.84 -13.17 9.27
C TRP A 130 -9.83 -12.22 8.60
N GLY A 131 -10.83 -11.72 9.33
CA GLY A 131 -11.80 -10.77 8.80
C GLY A 131 -11.17 -9.43 8.38
N ASP A 132 -10.08 -9.02 9.01
CA ASP A 132 -9.39 -7.77 8.67
C ASP A 132 -8.44 -7.97 7.48
N ILE A 133 -7.82 -9.15 7.38
CA ILE A 133 -7.04 -9.55 6.19
C ILE A 133 -7.94 -9.59 4.95
N GLN A 134 -9.12 -10.18 5.05
CA GLN A 134 -10.07 -10.23 3.92
C GLN A 134 -10.51 -8.85 3.45
N LYS A 135 -10.72 -7.91 4.39
CA LYS A 135 -11.06 -6.52 4.04
C LYS A 135 -9.89 -5.78 3.41
N ALA A 136 -8.66 -6.08 3.83
CA ALA A 136 -7.48 -5.37 3.34
C ALA A 136 -7.13 -5.71 1.88
N VAL A 137 -7.46 -6.93 1.42
CA VAL A 137 -7.16 -7.40 0.06
C VAL A 137 -8.31 -7.22 -0.96
N GLN A 138 -9.43 -6.63 -0.53
CA GLN A 138 -10.62 -6.32 -1.35
C GLN A 138 -10.62 -4.86 -1.78
#